data_AF-A0A432G806-F1
#
_entry.id   AF-A0A432G806-F1
#
_cell.length_a   1.000
_cell.length_b   1.000
_cell.length_c   1.000
_cell.angle_alpha   90.00
_cell.angle_beta   90.00
_cell.angle_gamma   90.00
#
_symmetry.space_group_name_H-M   'P 1'
#
loop_
_entity.id
_entity.type
_entity.pdbx_description
1 polymer ?
#
loop_
_entity_poly.entity_id
_entity_poly.type
_entity_poly.pdbx_seq_one_letter_code
_entity_poly.pdbx_strand_id
1 'polypeptide(L)'
;ISAEEWNDILGSTDELKKKNPELAKNTSEAMELIRERSLSFEDLESTEIIDDAFVGRVMERFERSRLSTGAKVSVPYLLLDSHSSVTEKIMKEYTEETRKYYQEQLQGYEKQREEDEEAKLRIEQLRNLHRNVFMRHVHIELGKIWEKKDS
;
A
#
# COMPACT_ATOMS: atom_id res chain seq x y z
N ILE A 1 1.02 1.41 -6.90
CA ILE A 1 0.29 1.07 -8.15
C ILE A 1 -1.04 1.80 -8.06
N SER A 2 -1.39 2.62 -9.04
CA SER A 2 -2.66 3.36 -9.06
C SER A 2 -3.84 2.40 -9.34
N ALA A 3 -5.06 2.84 -9.04
CA ALA A 3 -6.26 2.07 -9.40
C ALA A 3 -6.36 1.80 -10.91
N GLU A 4 -5.86 2.72 -11.75
CA GLU A 4 -5.81 2.56 -13.21
C GLU A 4 -4.82 1.48 -13.64
N GLU A 5 -3.59 1.49 -13.10
CA GLU A 5 -2.59 0.46 -13.40
C GLU A 5 -3.07 -0.94 -12.95
N TRP A 6 -3.83 -1.01 -11.86
CA TRP A 6 -4.49 -2.23 -11.43
C TRP A 6 -5.57 -2.69 -12.41
N ASN A 7 -6.37 -1.78 -12.94
CA ASN A 7 -7.40 -2.09 -13.93
C ASN A 7 -6.82 -2.63 -15.23
N ASP A 8 -5.66 -2.13 -15.67
CA ASP A 8 -4.97 -2.62 -16.86
C ASP A 8 -4.44 -4.06 -16.69
N ILE A 9 -3.87 -4.36 -15.52
CA ILE A 9 -3.45 -5.74 -15.17
C ILE A 9 -4.67 -6.68 -15.19
N LEU A 10 -5.81 -6.23 -14.66
CA LEU A 10 -7.07 -6.97 -14.65
C LEU A 10 -7.75 -7.06 -16.02
N GLY A 11 -7.44 -6.16 -16.97
CA GLY A 11 -7.94 -6.19 -18.35
C GLY A 11 -7.22 -7.21 -19.24
N SER A 12 -5.97 -7.56 -18.92
CA SER A 12 -5.17 -8.53 -19.69
C SER A 12 -5.76 -9.95 -19.72
N THR A 13 -6.66 -10.27 -18.79
CA THR A 13 -7.37 -11.55 -18.67
C THR A 13 -8.23 -11.85 -19.89
N ASP A 14 -8.79 -10.82 -20.52
CA ASP A 14 -9.68 -10.98 -21.67
C ASP A 14 -8.90 -11.39 -22.94
N GLU A 15 -7.62 -11.08 -23.02
CA GLU A 15 -6.74 -11.61 -24.07
C GLU A 15 -6.32 -13.06 -23.80
N LEU A 16 -6.10 -13.41 -22.54
CA LEU A 16 -5.83 -14.78 -22.08
C LEU A 16 -7.02 -15.72 -22.37
N LYS A 17 -8.26 -15.25 -22.14
CA LYS A 17 -9.52 -15.96 -22.49
C LYS A 17 -9.56 -16.42 -23.94
N LYS A 18 -9.04 -15.62 -24.88
CA LYS A 18 -9.05 -15.95 -26.32
C LYS A 18 -8.04 -17.05 -26.68
N LYS A 19 -6.89 -17.10 -25.98
CA LYS A 19 -5.79 -18.01 -26.32
C LYS A 19 -5.81 -19.33 -25.57
N ASN A 20 -6.37 -19.36 -24.35
CA ASN A 20 -6.43 -20.59 -23.55
C ASN A 20 -7.62 -20.57 -22.56
N PRO A 21 -8.80 -21.08 -22.96
CA PRO A 21 -10.05 -20.90 -22.22
C PRO A 21 -10.10 -21.61 -20.86
N GLU A 22 -9.45 -22.77 -20.69
CA GLU A 22 -9.41 -23.45 -19.38
C GLU A 22 -8.50 -22.72 -18.39
N LEU A 23 -7.30 -22.32 -18.83
CA LEU A 23 -6.41 -21.47 -18.06
C LEU A 23 -7.10 -20.14 -17.71
N ALA A 24 -7.86 -19.58 -18.63
CA ALA A 24 -8.58 -18.34 -18.40
C ALA A 24 -9.77 -18.48 -17.44
N LYS A 25 -10.44 -19.64 -17.34
CA LYS A 25 -11.49 -19.86 -16.34
C LYS A 25 -10.91 -19.87 -14.92
N ASN A 26 -9.84 -20.65 -14.70
CA ASN A 26 -9.14 -20.67 -13.41
C ASN A 26 -8.54 -19.29 -13.07
N THR A 27 -8.02 -18.59 -14.08
CA THR A 27 -7.48 -17.24 -13.92
C THR A 27 -8.60 -16.22 -13.67
N SER A 28 -9.80 -16.39 -14.23
CA SER A 28 -10.97 -15.52 -14.02
C SER A 28 -11.51 -15.65 -12.60
N GLU A 29 -11.66 -16.87 -12.08
CA GLU A 29 -12.07 -17.10 -10.69
C GLU A 29 -11.02 -16.54 -9.71
N ALA A 30 -9.73 -16.78 -9.99
CA ALA A 30 -8.65 -16.19 -9.21
C ALA A 30 -8.63 -14.65 -9.30
N MET A 31 -8.95 -14.06 -10.45
CA MET A 31 -9.00 -12.61 -10.64
C MET A 31 -10.24 -11.95 -10.05
N GLU A 32 -11.39 -12.62 -10.02
CA GLU A 32 -12.57 -12.17 -9.29
C GLU A 32 -12.27 -12.17 -7.80
N LEU A 33 -11.68 -13.24 -7.27
CA LEU A 33 -11.21 -13.27 -5.89
C LEU A 33 -10.19 -12.18 -5.62
N ILE A 34 -9.19 -11.98 -6.49
CA ILE A 34 -8.23 -10.87 -6.36
C ILE A 34 -8.98 -9.53 -6.38
N ARG A 35 -9.96 -9.33 -7.24
CA ARG A 35 -10.70 -8.06 -7.34
C ARG A 35 -11.55 -7.79 -6.10
N GLU A 36 -12.27 -8.80 -5.60
CA GLU A 36 -13.07 -8.72 -4.37
C GLU A 36 -12.20 -8.50 -3.12
N ARG A 37 -10.94 -8.92 -3.19
CA ARG A 37 -9.98 -8.92 -2.08
C ARG A 37 -8.85 -7.89 -2.24
N SER A 38 -8.81 -7.15 -3.35
CA SER A 38 -7.78 -6.15 -3.60
C SER A 38 -8.18 -4.85 -2.95
N LEU A 39 -7.38 -4.43 -1.97
CA LEU A 39 -7.45 -3.09 -1.40
C LEU A 39 -6.33 -2.24 -1.99
N SER A 40 -6.68 -1.05 -2.46
CA SER A 40 -5.71 0.02 -2.74
C SER A 40 -5.24 0.66 -1.43
N PHE A 41 -4.25 1.54 -1.52
CA PHE A 41 -3.77 2.27 -0.34
C PHE A 41 -4.82 3.27 0.16
N GLU A 42 -5.61 3.82 -0.76
CA GLU A 42 -6.68 4.76 -0.47
C GLU A 42 -7.86 4.08 0.26
N ASP A 43 -8.13 2.80 -0.04
CA ASP A 43 -9.20 2.02 0.62
C ASP A 43 -8.93 1.73 2.11
N LEU A 44 -7.71 2.00 2.59
CA LEU A 44 -7.36 1.85 4.02
C LEU A 44 -8.20 2.76 4.93
N GLU A 45 -8.72 3.87 4.39
CA GLU A 45 -9.57 4.81 5.11
C GLU A 45 -10.90 4.19 5.54
N SER A 46 -11.54 3.44 4.63
CA SER A 46 -12.94 3.01 4.76
C SER A 46 -13.10 1.55 5.22
N THR A 47 -12.00 0.80 5.33
CA THR A 47 -12.06 -0.63 5.61
C THR A 47 -12.19 -0.93 7.11
N GLU A 48 -13.36 -1.40 7.54
CA GLU A 48 -13.64 -1.77 8.94
C GLU A 48 -12.78 -2.92 9.48
N ILE A 49 -12.25 -3.78 8.60
CA ILE A 49 -11.37 -4.89 8.98
C ILE A 49 -9.99 -4.40 9.47
N ILE A 50 -9.62 -3.15 9.17
CA ILE A 50 -8.32 -2.56 9.51
C ILE A 50 -8.44 -1.80 10.84
N ASP A 51 -8.33 -2.57 11.93
CA ASP A 51 -8.25 -2.08 13.30
C ASP A 51 -6.81 -1.72 13.73
N ASP A 52 -6.67 -1.11 14.90
CA ASP A 52 -5.36 -0.68 15.44
C ASP A 52 -4.37 -1.86 15.55
N ALA A 53 -4.86 -3.03 15.97
CA ALA A 53 -4.03 -4.23 16.12
C ALA A 53 -3.51 -4.74 14.77
N PHE A 54 -4.33 -4.69 13.73
CA PHE A 54 -3.95 -5.00 12.36
C PHE A 54 -2.85 -4.03 11.88
N VAL A 55 -3.07 -2.73 12.05
CA VAL A 55 -2.10 -1.69 11.65
C VAL A 55 -0.76 -1.92 12.36
N GLY A 56 -0.75 -2.18 13.67
CA GLY A 56 0.46 -2.46 14.43
C GLY A 56 1.27 -3.65 13.87
N ARG A 57 0.60 -4.75 13.50
CA ARG A 57 1.27 -5.93 12.90
C ARG A 57 1.85 -5.62 11.51
N VAL A 58 1.15 -4.84 10.70
CA VAL A 58 1.63 -4.43 9.39
C VAL A 58 2.83 -3.49 9.53
N MET A 59 2.76 -2.51 10.43
CA MET A 59 3.84 -1.55 10.67
C MET A 59 5.11 -2.23 11.20
N GLU A 60 5.02 -3.19 12.12
CA GLU A 60 6.17 -3.95 12.60
C GLU A 60 6.91 -4.65 11.44
N ARG A 61 6.17 -5.24 10.50
CA ARG A 61 6.76 -5.89 9.31
C ARG A 61 7.31 -4.87 8.33
N PHE A 62 6.58 -3.78 8.11
CA PHE A 62 6.99 -2.70 7.24
C PHE A 62 8.34 -2.13 7.69
N GLU A 63 8.48 -1.71 8.96
CA GLU A 63 9.72 -1.09 9.47
C GLU A 63 10.95 -2.01 9.42
N ARG A 64 10.74 -3.33 9.48
CA ARG A 64 11.81 -4.34 9.30
C ARG A 64 12.15 -4.60 7.83
N SER A 65 11.35 -4.07 6.91
CA SER A 65 11.52 -4.31 5.47
C SER A 65 12.55 -3.37 4.84
N ARG A 66 12.94 -3.76 3.63
CA ARG A 66 13.78 -2.96 2.75
C ARG A 66 13.07 -2.75 1.43
N LEU A 67 13.37 -1.62 0.79
CA LEU A 67 13.00 -1.34 -0.58
C LEU A 67 13.74 -2.29 -1.53
N SER A 68 13.27 -2.37 -2.78
CA SER A 68 13.95 -3.11 -3.85
C SER A 68 15.39 -2.62 -4.09
N THR A 69 15.68 -1.36 -3.77
CA THR A 69 17.01 -0.75 -3.81
C THR A 69 17.94 -1.19 -2.67
N GLY A 70 17.43 -1.95 -1.70
CA GLY A 70 18.16 -2.36 -0.49
C GLY A 70 18.16 -1.32 0.64
N ALA A 71 17.63 -0.12 0.40
CA ALA A 71 17.43 0.92 1.43
C ALA A 71 16.35 0.51 2.44
N LYS A 72 16.42 1.05 3.65
CA LYS A 72 15.35 0.90 4.65
C LYS A 72 14.09 1.64 4.19
N VAL A 73 12.93 1.13 4.61
CA VAL A 73 11.68 1.88 4.46
C VAL A 73 11.65 3.11 5.37
N SER A 74 10.82 4.07 5.02
CA SER A 74 10.54 5.32 5.71
C SER A 74 9.04 5.49 5.90
N VAL A 75 8.62 5.74 7.15
CA VAL A 75 7.22 6.05 7.49
C VAL A 75 6.77 7.39 6.90
N PRO A 76 7.57 8.47 6.91
CA PRO A 76 7.21 9.70 6.19
C PRO A 76 6.85 9.50 4.71
N TYR A 77 7.58 8.69 3.96
CA TYR A 77 7.22 8.39 2.56
C TYR A 77 5.96 7.55 2.43
N LEU A 78 5.63 6.72 3.43
CA LEU A 78 4.35 6.01 3.47
C LEU A 78 3.19 6.99 3.65
N LEU A 79 3.37 7.97 4.56
CA LEU A 79 2.33 8.90 4.98
C LEU A 79 2.13 10.09 4.03
N LEU A 80 3.12 10.43 3.20
CA LEU A 80 3.02 11.53 2.25
C LEU A 80 1.78 11.37 1.35
N ASP A 81 0.99 12.44 1.20
CA ASP A 81 -0.28 12.48 0.46
C ASP A 81 -1.32 11.44 0.92
N SER A 82 -1.25 10.98 2.17
CA SER A 82 -2.25 10.04 2.73
C SER A 82 -3.40 10.80 3.35
N HIS A 83 -4.58 10.18 3.38
CA HIS A 83 -5.71 10.73 4.11
C HIS A 83 -5.39 10.87 5.61
N SER A 84 -5.99 11.86 6.27
CA SER A 84 -5.73 12.16 7.68
C SER A 84 -6.07 10.98 8.59
N SER A 85 -7.16 10.26 8.30
CA SER A 85 -7.57 9.07 9.06
C SER A 85 -6.51 7.95 9.03
N VAL A 86 -5.89 7.71 7.87
CA VAL A 86 -4.80 6.73 7.73
C VAL A 86 -3.55 7.21 8.47
N THR A 87 -3.25 8.50 8.35
CA THR A 87 -2.12 9.13 9.05
C THR A 87 -2.27 9.01 10.56
N GLU A 88 -3.44 9.32 11.10
CA GLU A 88 -3.75 9.23 12.53
C GLU A 88 -3.64 7.79 13.03
N LYS A 89 -4.23 6.82 12.32
CA LYS A 89 -4.14 5.39 12.66
C LYS A 89 -2.68 4.93 12.77
N ILE A 90 -1.85 5.26 11.80
CA ILE A 90 -0.43 4.86 11.79
C ILE A 90 0.36 5.64 12.84
N MET A 91 0.16 6.95 12.95
CA MET A 91 0.93 7.78 13.88
C MET A 91 0.62 7.46 15.35
N LYS A 92 -0.57 6.94 15.67
CA LYS A 92 -1.00 6.58 17.03
C LYS A 92 -0.03 5.62 17.74
N GLU A 93 0.64 4.75 16.99
CA GLU A 93 1.58 3.76 17.55
C GLU A 93 2.91 4.37 18.01
N TYR A 94 3.21 5.61 17.62
CA TYR A 94 4.49 6.26 17.90
C TYR A 94 4.44 7.24 19.07
N THR A 95 5.60 7.48 19.68
CA THR A 95 5.77 8.53 20.70
C THR A 95 5.58 9.92 20.09
N GLU A 96 5.25 10.92 20.93
CA GLU A 96 5.10 12.31 20.51
C GLU A 96 6.35 12.86 19.80
N GLU A 97 7.55 12.52 20.30
CA GLU A 97 8.81 12.92 19.69
C GLU A 97 8.96 12.34 18.27
N THR A 98 8.68 11.05 18.10
CA THR A 98 8.75 10.40 16.78
C THR A 98 7.71 10.96 15.81
N ARG A 99 6.49 11.24 16.29
CA ARG A 99 5.44 11.88 15.47
C ARG A 99 5.89 13.26 14.99
N LYS A 100 6.45 14.07 15.89
CA LYS A 100 6.99 15.39 15.53
C LYS A 100 8.09 15.28 14.49
N TYR A 101 9.04 14.36 14.68
CA TYR A 101 10.10 14.10 13.71
C TYR A 101 9.52 13.73 12.33
N TYR A 102 8.50 12.85 12.26
CA TYR A 102 7.87 12.50 10.99
C TYR A 102 7.13 13.66 10.34
N GLN A 103 6.47 14.52 11.12
CA GLN A 103 5.82 15.73 10.60
C GLN A 103 6.84 16.71 9.99
N GLU A 104 7.99 16.91 10.64
CA GLU A 104 9.06 17.74 10.11
C GLU A 104 9.62 17.19 8.78
N GLN A 105 9.73 15.86 8.65
CA GLN A 105 10.13 15.22 7.39
C GLN A 105 9.09 15.44 6.27
N LEU A 106 7.80 15.30 6.58
CA LEU A 106 6.71 15.53 5.62
C LEU A 106 6.73 16.97 5.09
N GLN A 107 6.84 17.96 5.97
CA GLN A 107 6.99 19.38 5.58
C GLN A 107 8.23 19.62 4.72
N GLY A 108 9.34 18.94 5.05
CA GLY A 108 10.56 18.99 4.25
C GLY A 108 10.37 18.44 2.84
N TYR A 109 9.60 17.35 2.69
CA TYR A 109 9.27 16.79 1.37
C TYR A 109 8.38 17.75 0.58
N GLU A 110 7.33 18.30 1.18
CA GLU A 110 6.44 19.26 0.52
C GLU A 110 7.22 20.45 -0.05
N LYS A 111 8.07 21.06 0.77
CA LYS A 111 8.93 22.16 0.34
C LYS A 111 9.85 21.77 -0.82
N GLN A 112 10.50 20.60 -0.76
CA GLN A 112 11.36 20.12 -1.85
C GLN A 112 10.59 19.90 -3.15
N ARG A 113 9.35 19.40 -3.08
CA ARG A 113 8.50 19.18 -4.27
C ARG A 113 8.04 20.49 -4.90
N GLU A 114 7.86 21.54 -4.11
CA GLU A 114 7.49 22.88 -4.59
C GLU A 114 8.66 23.60 -5.26
N GLU A 115 9.88 23.38 -4.77
CA GLU A 115 11.09 24.08 -5.22
C GLU A 115 11.79 23.40 -6.42
N ASP A 116 11.64 22.08 -6.59
CA ASP A 116 12.34 21.28 -7.61
C ASP A 116 11.45 20.18 -8.21
N GLU A 117 11.13 20.30 -9.50
CA GLU A 117 10.34 19.30 -10.24
C GLU A 117 11.05 17.94 -10.32
N GLU A 118 12.39 17.88 -10.33
CA GLU A 118 13.11 16.61 -10.27
C GLU A 118 12.98 15.97 -8.88
N ALA A 119 13.07 16.77 -7.81
CA ALA A 119 12.78 16.31 -6.46
C ALA A 119 11.35 15.80 -6.33
N LYS A 120 10.39 16.48 -6.95
CA LYS A 120 8.98 16.05 -6.98
C LYS A 120 8.81 14.66 -7.56
N LEU A 121 9.37 14.41 -8.75
CA LEU A 121 9.31 13.09 -9.38
C LEU A 121 9.98 12.02 -8.51
N ARG A 122 11.16 12.29 -7.94
CA ARG A 122 11.86 11.35 -7.06
C ARG A 122 11.05 11.04 -5.79
N ILE A 123 10.46 12.05 -5.17
CA ILE A 123 9.66 11.90 -3.95
C ILE A 123 8.41 11.06 -4.22
N GLU A 124 7.72 11.29 -5.34
CA GLU A 124 6.56 10.49 -5.74
C GLU A 124 6.92 9.03 -6.01
N GLN A 125 8.05 8.78 -6.68
CA GLN A 125 8.58 7.43 -6.88
C GLN A 125 8.92 6.74 -5.57
N LEU A 126 9.59 7.44 -4.65
CA LEU A 126 9.91 6.91 -3.32
C LEU A 126 8.63 6.62 -2.54
N ARG A 127 7.66 7.53 -2.48
CA ARG A 127 6.35 7.31 -1.86
C ARG A 127 5.70 6.02 -2.39
N ASN A 128 5.67 5.84 -3.71
CA ASN A 128 5.07 4.67 -4.33
C ASN A 128 5.82 3.37 -3.96
N LEU A 129 7.16 3.38 -3.92
CA LEU A 129 7.94 2.22 -3.48
C LEU A 129 7.62 1.83 -2.03
N HIS A 130 7.50 2.81 -1.14
CA HIS A 130 7.15 2.57 0.26
C HIS A 130 5.74 2.02 0.41
N ARG A 131 4.75 2.65 -0.25
CA ARG A 131 3.36 2.17 -0.26
C ARG A 131 3.25 0.76 -0.82
N ASN A 132 4.00 0.40 -1.87
CA ASN A 132 3.99 -0.95 -2.41
C ASN A 132 4.47 -2.00 -1.38
N VAL A 133 5.53 -1.71 -0.62
CA VAL A 133 6.01 -2.62 0.43
C VAL A 133 4.99 -2.73 1.57
N PHE A 134 4.39 -1.61 1.97
CA PHE A 134 3.36 -1.60 2.99
C PHE A 134 2.13 -2.40 2.57
N MET A 135 1.58 -2.15 1.38
CA MET A 135 0.39 -2.82 0.86
C MET A 135 0.61 -4.32 0.70
N ARG A 136 1.82 -4.76 0.33
CA ARG A 136 2.16 -6.19 0.34
C ARG A 136 1.90 -6.83 1.71
N HIS A 137 2.30 -6.16 2.80
CA HIS A 137 2.06 -6.67 4.15
C HIS A 137 0.59 -6.59 4.56
N VAL A 138 -0.13 -5.54 4.15
CA VAL A 138 -1.59 -5.44 4.32
C VAL A 138 -2.28 -6.64 3.67
N HIS A 139 -2.01 -6.92 2.40
CA HIS A 139 -2.64 -8.04 1.68
C HIS A 139 -2.28 -9.40 2.27
N ILE A 140 -1.03 -9.59 2.72
CA ILE A 140 -0.62 -10.82 3.42
C ILE A 140 -1.42 -10.99 4.72
N GLU A 141 -1.61 -9.93 5.49
CA GLU A 141 -2.31 -10.01 6.77
C GLU A 141 -3.81 -10.22 6.58
N LEU A 142 -4.42 -9.60 5.56
CA LEU A 142 -5.81 -9.85 5.17
C LEU A 142 -6.05 -11.27 4.66
N GLY A 143 -5.10 -11.83 3.88
CA GLY A 143 -5.17 -13.20 3.41
C GLY A 143 -5.37 -14.19 4.56
N LYS A 144 -4.65 -14.02 5.66
CA LYS A 144 -4.79 -14.85 6.87
C LYS A 144 -6.16 -14.71 7.53
N ILE A 145 -6.81 -13.54 7.42
CA ILE A 145 -8.14 -13.32 7.97
C ILE A 145 -9.17 -14.06 7.12
N TRP A 146 -9.04 -14.02 5.79
CA TRP A 146 -9.94 -14.73 4.89
C TRP A 146 -9.77 -16.25 4.95
N GLU A 147 -8.55 -16.77 5.00
CA GLU A 147 -8.30 -18.21 5.18
C GLU A 147 -8.96 -18.76 6.45
N LYS A 148 -9.00 -17.96 7.54
CA LYS A 148 -9.69 -18.32 8.78
C LYS A 148 -11.22 -18.22 8.70
N LYS A 149 -11.77 -17.41 7.79
CA LYS A 149 -13.23 -17.31 7.58
C LYS A 149 -13.76 -18.42 6.68
N ASP A 150 -12.92 -18.90 5.76
CA ASP A 150 -13.26 -19.94 4.79
C ASP A 150 -12.98 -21.38 5.32
N SER A 151 -12.41 -21.53 6.53
CA SER A 151 -12.13 -22.81 7.21
C SER A 151 -13.16 -23.14 8.29
#